data_AF-A0A838BI61-F1
#
_entry.id   AF-A0A838BI61-F1
#
_cell.length_a   1.000
_cell.length_b   1.000
_cell.length_c   1.000
_cell.angle_alpha   90.00
_cell.angle_beta   90.00
_cell.angle_gamma   90.00
#
_symmetry.space_group_name_H-M   'P 1'
#
loop_
_entity.id
_entity.type
_entity.pdbx_description
1 polymer ?
#
loop_
_entity_poly.entity_id
_entity_poly.type
_entity_poly.pdbx_seq_one_letter_code
_entity_poly.pdbx_strand_id
1 'polypeptide(L)'
;MKRKMAALMVGDIVGYSGMMERAEEQTADRLASCQALISEKVELLDGRVFKTTGDGALAEFPSAVSAVRSAFEIRSALAGAQEPHTEPFRMRFGLHIADVVVQGDDLVGDGVNLAARIQAAAEPDSIYVSGALFDHVRRNSAFIFDDIGERAFKNITELVHLYRVRGEIGAHRLQSAPTQLLITKERRPSSVAVLPFRVSGENEDQRYLAEGLTEELIVELGRFRRLSVSSRSATFSIADSHPDPLKVGEVLGVRYVLEGQVRKIGERVSISLTLSETDQGTVVWSDKIQRSFEEILALVDETAARIAATVSGRMEEAAMVAARRKLPENMTAFDCLLRGLDHHRLGGVTDDNARQSVGWLTKAIDADPNYSAAYAWRVCAASWLPDFDYEQGRRDIHRALELDPCDAEANRIMGVFELMNGNFDEALAHGRKAMELNPTDAYIKARCAAMYNFAGEGEHSLSLLDEAEILDPFLPVWCVEERGVAFYALGRYAEAIESLGRLTFQTTRSRLYRAAALVALNRADEASRLVREAVGGKPDLTASAFTSREYYRDPEKSTELGRLLREAGLPP
;
A
#
# COMPACT_ATOMS: atom_id res chain seq x y z
N MET A 1 5.58 38.13 -10.94
CA MET A 1 4.82 37.29 -10.01
C MET A 1 5.37 35.88 -10.09
N LYS A 2 5.74 35.29 -8.96
CA LYS A 2 6.22 33.90 -8.90
C LYS A 2 5.02 32.99 -8.66
N ARG A 3 4.87 31.96 -9.50
CA ARG A 3 3.84 30.93 -9.39
C ARG A 3 4.47 29.59 -9.03
N LYS A 4 3.73 28.74 -8.32
CA LYS A 4 4.14 27.37 -8.01
C LYS A 4 2.93 26.49 -7.77
N MET A 5 3.05 25.22 -8.12
CA MET A 5 2.18 24.16 -7.62
C MET A 5 2.41 23.96 -6.13
N ALA A 6 1.33 23.87 -5.35
CA ALA A 6 1.37 23.58 -3.92
C ALA A 6 0.17 22.74 -3.50
N ALA A 7 0.40 21.81 -2.57
CA ALA A 7 -0.69 21.18 -1.82
C ALA A 7 -1.07 22.09 -0.66
N LEU A 8 -2.35 22.43 -0.57
CA LEU A 8 -2.91 23.39 0.37
C LEU A 8 -3.73 22.64 1.41
N MET A 9 -3.54 22.99 2.68
CA MET A 9 -4.34 22.53 3.81
C MET A 9 -4.96 23.74 4.50
N VAL A 10 -6.29 23.72 4.65
CA VAL A 10 -7.02 24.68 5.46
C VAL A 10 -7.72 23.92 6.57
N GLY A 11 -7.59 24.38 7.82
CA GLY A 11 -8.30 23.81 8.97
C GLY A 11 -8.84 24.90 9.89
N ASP A 12 -9.96 24.64 10.57
CA ASP A 12 -10.54 25.50 11.62
C ASP A 12 -11.05 24.66 12.80
N ILE A 13 -11.32 25.31 13.93
CA ILE A 13 -11.88 24.66 15.12
C ILE A 13 -13.41 24.81 15.09
N VAL A 14 -14.12 23.68 15.08
CA VAL A 14 -15.58 23.72 15.08
C VAL A 14 -16.12 24.25 16.41
N GLY A 15 -16.98 25.26 16.33
CA GLY A 15 -17.65 25.82 17.50
C GLY A 15 -16.80 26.76 18.36
N TYR A 16 -15.65 27.21 17.85
CA TYR A 16 -14.70 28.06 18.57
C TYR A 16 -15.35 29.30 19.21
N SER A 17 -16.17 30.04 18.48
CA SER A 17 -16.81 31.26 19.01
C SER A 17 -17.65 30.99 20.27
N GLY A 18 -18.35 29.85 20.34
CA GLY A 18 -19.14 29.47 21.51
C GLY A 18 -18.31 28.92 22.67
N MET A 19 -17.08 28.44 22.42
CA MET A 19 -16.13 28.10 23.48
C MET A 19 -15.52 29.36 24.09
N MET A 20 -15.13 30.32 23.25
CA MET A 20 -14.62 31.62 23.68
C MET A 20 -15.61 32.39 24.56
N GLU A 21 -16.91 32.36 24.24
CA GLU A 21 -17.95 33.02 25.06
C GLU A 21 -18.09 32.38 26.45
N ARG A 22 -17.89 31.07 26.57
CA ARG A 22 -18.10 30.32 27.83
C ARG A 22 -16.88 30.35 28.76
N ALA A 23 -15.67 30.30 28.21
CA ALA A 23 -14.43 30.20 28.98
C ALA A 23 -13.25 30.81 28.19
N GLU A 24 -13.13 32.14 28.21
CA GLU A 24 -12.19 32.90 27.37
C GLU A 24 -10.72 32.54 27.61
N GLU A 25 -10.20 32.67 28.85
CA GLU A 25 -8.79 32.41 29.16
C GLU A 25 -8.39 30.95 28.87
N GLN A 26 -9.21 29.99 29.31
CA GLN A 26 -8.94 28.56 29.09
C GLN A 26 -8.98 28.20 27.59
N THR A 27 -9.88 28.81 26.82
CA THR A 27 -9.97 28.55 25.37
C THR A 27 -8.79 29.16 24.63
N ALA A 28 -8.28 30.32 25.06
CA ALA A 28 -7.10 30.95 24.47
C ALA A 28 -5.82 30.13 24.68
N ASP A 29 -5.58 29.61 25.89
CA ASP A 29 -4.41 28.76 26.18
C ASP A 29 -4.44 27.45 25.37
N ARG A 30 -5.64 26.86 25.23
CA ARG A 30 -5.84 25.67 24.40
C ARG A 30 -5.63 25.98 22.92
N LEU A 31 -6.08 27.14 22.43
CA LEU A 31 -5.84 27.56 21.05
C LEU A 31 -4.33 27.70 20.78
N ALA A 32 -3.57 28.33 21.70
CA ALA A 32 -2.13 28.46 21.56
C ALA A 32 -1.43 27.09 21.47
N SER A 33 -1.86 26.14 22.31
CA SER A 33 -1.36 24.75 22.27
C SER A 33 -1.71 24.04 20.96
N CYS A 34 -2.93 24.24 20.45
CA CYS A 34 -3.37 23.71 19.17
C CYS A 34 -2.56 24.30 18.00
N GLN A 35 -2.34 25.62 17.99
CA GLN A 35 -1.54 26.29 16.96
C GLN A 35 -0.08 25.81 16.99
N ALA A 36 0.51 25.61 18.17
CA ALA A 36 1.85 25.05 18.30
C ALA A 36 1.93 23.63 17.74
N LEU A 37 0.94 22.78 18.05
CA LEU A 37 0.84 21.43 17.47
C LEU A 37 0.70 21.46 15.95
N ILE A 38 -0.13 22.35 15.40
CA ILE A 38 -0.28 22.51 13.94
C ILE A 38 1.06 22.90 13.33
N SER A 39 1.74 23.92 13.84
CA SER A 39 3.05 24.34 13.35
C SER A 39 4.07 23.21 13.41
N GLU A 40 4.15 22.48 14.53
CA GLU A 40 5.05 21.34 14.70
C GLU A 40 4.81 20.26 13.63
N LYS A 41 3.56 19.82 13.43
CA LYS A 41 3.23 18.76 12.47
C LYS A 41 3.38 19.20 11.02
N VAL A 42 3.11 20.47 10.73
CA VAL A 42 3.30 21.06 9.40
C VAL A 42 4.80 21.09 9.07
N GLU A 43 5.64 21.61 9.97
CA GLU A 43 7.09 21.72 9.77
C GLU A 43 7.78 20.35 9.71
N LEU A 44 7.34 19.37 10.50
CA LEU A 44 7.86 17.99 10.48
C LEU A 44 7.75 17.33 9.09
N LEU A 45 6.80 17.78 8.27
CA LEU A 45 6.50 17.23 6.95
C LEU A 45 6.83 18.21 5.82
N ASP A 46 7.85 19.06 6.04
CA ASP A 46 8.36 20.08 5.11
C ASP A 46 7.29 21.07 4.63
N GLY A 47 6.22 21.22 5.40
CA GLY A 47 5.16 22.19 5.18
C GLY A 47 5.47 23.55 5.81
N ARG A 48 4.67 24.54 5.44
CA ARG A 48 4.75 25.89 6.00
C ARG A 48 3.36 26.45 6.26
N VAL A 49 3.08 26.84 7.50
CA VAL A 49 1.92 27.67 7.83
C VAL A 49 2.19 29.07 7.29
N PHE A 50 1.45 29.49 6.27
CA PHE A 50 1.63 30.79 5.64
C PHE A 50 0.62 31.83 6.13
N LYS A 51 -0.46 31.39 6.78
CA LYS A 51 -1.50 32.27 7.33
C LYS A 51 -2.28 31.61 8.46
N THR A 52 -2.57 32.39 9.49
CA THR A 52 -3.45 32.01 10.62
C THR A 52 -4.65 32.97 10.65
N THR A 53 -5.85 32.44 10.82
CA THR A 53 -7.11 33.22 10.83
C THR A 53 -7.93 32.88 12.05
N GLY A 54 -7.65 33.54 13.18
CA GLY A 54 -8.32 33.25 14.45
C GLY A 54 -8.04 31.83 14.91
N ASP A 55 -9.06 30.97 14.84
CA ASP A 55 -9.02 29.55 15.16
C ASP A 55 -8.61 28.66 13.98
N GLY A 56 -8.46 29.24 12.78
CA GLY A 56 -8.04 28.53 11.58
C GLY A 56 -6.57 28.72 11.21
N ALA A 57 -6.04 27.74 10.47
CA ALA A 57 -4.69 27.75 9.92
C ALA A 57 -4.70 27.35 8.44
N LEU A 58 -3.86 28.02 7.65
CA LEU A 58 -3.60 27.70 6.26
C LEU A 58 -2.12 27.34 6.09
N ALA A 59 -1.88 26.16 5.55
CA ALA A 59 -0.54 25.66 5.29
C ALA A 59 -0.38 25.21 3.84
N GLU A 60 0.86 25.27 3.37
CA GLU A 60 1.28 24.69 2.11
C GLU A 60 2.29 23.57 2.31
N PHE A 61 2.28 22.61 1.39
CA PHE A 61 3.22 21.50 1.35
C PHE A 61 3.77 21.31 -0.08
N PRO A 62 5.04 20.91 -0.22
CA PRO A 62 5.59 20.48 -1.49
C PRO A 62 5.01 19.14 -1.97
N SER A 63 4.41 18.36 -1.06
CA SER A 63 3.85 17.03 -1.32
C SER A 63 2.40 16.91 -0.86
N ALA A 64 1.52 16.42 -1.74
CA ALA A 64 0.13 16.14 -1.41
C ALA A 64 -0.01 15.09 -0.29
N VAL A 65 0.85 14.07 -0.28
CA VAL A 65 0.89 13.04 0.76
C VAL A 65 1.22 13.65 2.12
N SER A 66 2.17 14.59 2.14
CA SER A 66 2.56 15.31 3.36
C SER A 66 1.42 16.17 3.92
N ALA A 67 0.65 16.83 3.04
CA ALA A 67 -0.53 17.59 3.45
C ALA A 67 -1.59 16.70 4.12
N VAL A 68 -1.95 15.57 3.50
CA VAL A 68 -2.95 14.64 4.08
C VAL A 68 -2.44 14.06 5.40
N ARG A 69 -1.16 13.69 5.46
CA ARG A 69 -0.53 13.17 6.67
C ARG A 69 -0.52 14.19 7.80
N SER A 70 -0.17 15.44 7.53
CA SER A 70 -0.20 16.50 8.53
C SER A 70 -1.61 16.69 9.09
N ALA A 71 -2.63 16.80 8.23
CA ALA A 71 -4.02 16.94 8.65
C ALA A 71 -4.46 15.75 9.53
N PHE A 72 -4.08 14.53 9.14
CA PHE A 72 -4.39 13.32 9.89
C PHE A 72 -3.71 13.30 11.26
N GLU A 73 -2.41 13.59 11.34
CA GLU A 73 -1.64 13.61 12.59
C GLU A 73 -2.14 14.69 13.56
N ILE A 74 -2.48 15.89 13.05
CA ILE A 74 -3.08 16.96 13.86
C ILE A 74 -4.42 16.48 14.45
N ARG A 75 -5.31 15.94 13.61
CA ARG A 75 -6.61 15.42 14.07
C ARG A 75 -6.43 14.33 15.13
N SER A 76 -5.57 13.35 14.88
CA SER A 76 -5.32 12.24 15.82
C SER A 76 -4.72 12.73 17.15
N ALA A 77 -3.79 13.69 17.11
CA ALA A 77 -3.21 14.26 18.32
C ALA A 77 -4.23 15.05 19.16
N LEU A 78 -5.11 15.82 18.51
CA LEU A 78 -6.19 16.55 19.19
C LEU A 78 -7.25 15.62 19.79
N ALA A 79 -7.59 14.53 19.10
CA ALA A 79 -8.48 13.50 19.63
C ALA A 79 -7.88 12.79 20.86
N GLY A 80 -6.55 12.61 20.90
CA GLY A 80 -5.83 11.98 22.00
C GLY A 80 -5.59 12.87 23.22
N ALA A 81 -5.61 14.20 23.09
CA ALA A 81 -5.29 15.16 24.15
C ALA A 81 -6.43 15.38 25.17
N GLN A 82 -7.25 14.35 25.46
CA GLN A 82 -8.39 14.48 26.36
C GLN A 82 -7.96 14.84 27.79
N GLU A 83 -8.25 16.07 28.20
CA GLU A 83 -8.26 16.46 29.61
C GLU A 83 -9.58 16.02 30.26
N PRO A 84 -9.55 15.49 31.50
CA PRO A 84 -10.78 15.19 32.22
C PRO A 84 -11.68 16.42 32.32
N HIS A 85 -12.95 16.28 31.90
CA HIS A 85 -14.02 17.29 31.99
C HIS A 85 -13.98 18.46 30.98
N THR A 86 -13.16 18.41 29.93
CA THR A 86 -13.11 19.46 28.89
C THR A 86 -13.59 18.92 27.53
N GLU A 87 -14.46 19.66 26.81
CA GLU A 87 -14.85 19.31 25.44
C GLU A 87 -13.61 19.35 24.51
N PRO A 88 -13.26 18.26 23.79
CA PRO A 88 -12.07 18.22 22.94
C PRO A 88 -12.23 19.16 21.72
N PHE A 89 -11.13 19.74 21.27
CA PHE A 89 -11.13 20.49 20.02
C PHE A 89 -11.35 19.54 18.85
N ARG A 90 -12.40 19.80 18.07
CA ARG A 90 -12.67 19.10 16.83
C ARG A 90 -12.33 20.04 15.69
N MET A 91 -11.32 19.67 14.93
CA MET A 91 -10.96 20.40 13.74
C MET A 91 -11.57 19.73 12.51
N ARG A 92 -11.88 20.53 11.50
CA ARG A 92 -12.22 20.04 10.17
C ARG A 92 -11.25 20.63 9.16
N PHE A 93 -10.93 19.84 8.14
CA PHE A 93 -9.88 20.18 7.18
C PHE A 93 -10.39 20.07 5.75
N GLY A 94 -9.87 20.94 4.90
CA GLY A 94 -10.07 20.92 3.45
C GLY A 94 -8.74 21.03 2.74
N LEU A 95 -8.45 20.04 1.88
CA LEU A 95 -7.18 19.93 1.18
C LEU A 95 -7.38 19.93 -0.33
N HIS A 96 -6.50 20.65 -1.03
CA HIS A 96 -6.52 20.78 -2.49
C HIS A 96 -5.12 20.99 -3.04
N ILE A 97 -4.88 20.68 -4.32
CA ILE A 97 -3.62 20.93 -5.01
C ILE A 97 -3.87 21.90 -6.17
N ALA A 98 -3.10 22.98 -6.25
CA ALA A 98 -3.30 24.01 -7.27
C ALA A 98 -2.01 24.81 -7.55
N ASP A 99 -1.98 25.47 -8.71
CA ASP A 99 -1.01 26.53 -9.00
C ASP A 99 -1.42 27.82 -8.27
N VAL A 100 -0.55 28.32 -7.40
CA VAL A 100 -0.78 29.49 -6.54
C VAL A 100 0.21 30.61 -6.83
N VAL A 101 -0.20 31.85 -6.53
CA VAL A 101 0.67 33.03 -6.63
C VAL A 101 1.31 33.31 -5.27
N VAL A 102 2.64 33.44 -5.25
CA VAL A 102 3.39 33.83 -4.06
C VAL A 102 3.38 35.36 -3.91
N GLN A 103 2.89 35.86 -2.78
CA GLN A 103 2.85 37.29 -2.45
C GLN A 103 3.50 37.55 -1.08
N GLY A 104 4.80 37.83 -1.09
CA GLY A 104 5.60 37.90 0.15
C GLY A 104 5.62 36.51 0.79
N ASP A 105 5.16 36.43 2.04
CA ASP A 105 5.03 35.17 2.76
C ASP A 105 3.66 34.49 2.56
N ASP A 106 2.66 35.19 2.02
CA ASP A 106 1.28 34.68 1.79
C ASP A 106 1.14 34.00 0.41
N LEU A 107 0.09 33.20 0.26
CA LEU A 107 -0.31 32.55 -0.99
C LEU A 107 -1.72 33.00 -1.37
N VAL A 108 -1.88 33.39 -2.63
CA VAL A 108 -3.16 33.87 -3.14
C VAL A 108 -3.51 33.15 -4.44
N GLY A 109 -4.78 32.85 -4.63
CA GLY A 109 -5.30 32.25 -5.85
C GLY A 109 -6.59 31.48 -5.61
N ASP A 110 -7.24 31.08 -6.70
CA ASP A 110 -8.50 30.34 -6.64
C ASP A 110 -8.36 28.99 -5.93
N GLY A 111 -7.17 28.37 -6.01
CA GLY A 111 -6.86 27.12 -5.29
C GLY A 111 -6.95 27.27 -3.76
N VAL A 112 -6.48 28.39 -3.20
CA VAL A 112 -6.58 28.69 -1.77
C VAL A 112 -8.04 28.87 -1.35
N ASN A 113 -8.80 29.60 -2.17
CA ASN A 113 -10.23 29.79 -1.94
C ASN A 113 -11.02 28.47 -2.02
N LEU A 114 -10.68 27.59 -2.96
CA LEU A 114 -11.30 26.28 -3.07
C LEU A 114 -10.96 25.40 -1.86
N ALA A 115 -9.69 25.35 -1.42
CA ALA A 115 -9.32 24.59 -0.22
C ALA A 115 -10.12 25.04 1.03
N ALA A 116 -10.28 26.35 1.23
CA ALA A 116 -11.10 26.91 2.31
C ALA A 116 -12.59 26.54 2.18
N ARG A 117 -13.14 26.49 0.96
CA ARG A 117 -14.53 26.06 0.73
C ARG A 117 -14.74 24.57 1.00
N ILE A 118 -13.77 23.74 0.62
CA ILE A 118 -13.77 22.31 0.94
C ILE A 118 -13.77 22.13 2.46
N GLN A 119 -12.91 22.87 3.17
CA GLN A 119 -12.85 22.85 4.64
C GLN A 119 -14.18 23.27 5.25
N ALA A 120 -14.78 24.37 4.78
CA ALA A 120 -16.06 24.85 5.31
C ALA A 120 -17.22 23.87 5.08
N ALA A 121 -17.13 23.03 4.05
CA ALA A 121 -18.11 21.98 3.74
C ALA A 121 -17.84 20.66 4.50
N ALA A 122 -16.68 20.52 5.13
CA ALA A 122 -16.33 19.34 5.92
C ALA A 122 -17.12 19.28 7.22
N GLU A 123 -17.52 18.07 7.59
CA GLU A 123 -18.12 17.79 8.88
C GLU A 123 -17.09 17.96 10.01
N PRO A 124 -17.53 18.19 11.26
CA PRO A 124 -16.61 18.23 12.39
C PRO A 124 -15.77 16.96 12.49
N ASP A 125 -14.48 17.09 12.81
CA ASP A 125 -13.52 15.98 12.91
C ASP A 125 -13.23 15.25 11.57
N SER A 126 -13.58 15.87 10.45
CA SER A 126 -13.37 15.30 9.11
C SER A 126 -12.27 16.02 8.33
N ILE A 127 -11.60 15.25 7.48
CA ILE A 127 -10.60 15.74 6.52
C ILE A 127 -11.15 15.47 5.13
N TYR A 128 -11.52 16.52 4.40
CA TYR A 128 -11.99 16.42 3.03
C TYR A 128 -10.86 16.77 2.05
N VAL A 129 -10.75 16.00 0.98
CA VAL A 129 -9.78 16.20 -0.10
C VAL A 129 -10.51 16.34 -1.43
N SER A 130 -10.04 17.25 -2.29
CA SER A 130 -10.53 17.33 -3.68
C SER A 130 -10.11 16.12 -4.50
N GLY A 131 -10.86 15.78 -5.55
CA GLY A 131 -10.48 14.74 -6.53
C GLY A 131 -9.08 14.93 -7.12
N ALA A 132 -8.72 16.18 -7.47
CA ALA A 132 -7.38 16.50 -7.96
C ALA A 132 -6.27 16.13 -6.97
N LEU A 133 -6.50 16.34 -5.67
CA LEU A 133 -5.55 15.93 -4.63
C LEU A 133 -5.59 14.41 -4.43
N PHE A 134 -6.78 13.81 -4.40
CA PHE A 134 -6.97 12.36 -4.31
C PHE A 134 -6.17 11.61 -5.37
N ASP A 135 -6.17 12.07 -6.63
CA ASP A 135 -5.40 11.47 -7.71
C ASP A 135 -3.90 11.45 -7.46
N HIS A 136 -3.37 12.44 -6.73
CA HIS A 136 -1.96 12.51 -6.36
C HIS A 136 -1.62 11.64 -5.14
N VAL A 137 -2.61 11.25 -4.32
CA VAL A 137 -2.38 10.51 -3.05
C VAL A 137 -2.86 9.06 -3.06
N ARG A 138 -3.79 8.69 -3.96
CA ARG A 138 -4.43 7.36 -3.97
C ARG A 138 -3.46 6.20 -4.22
N ARG A 139 -2.32 6.46 -4.86
CA ARG A 139 -1.31 5.45 -5.20
C ARG A 139 -0.06 5.47 -4.30
N ASN A 140 0.05 6.39 -3.35
CA ASN A 140 1.30 6.62 -2.62
C ASN A 140 1.07 7.13 -1.17
N SER A 141 -0.16 7.06 -0.65
CA SER A 141 -0.49 7.45 0.72
C SER A 141 -0.99 6.28 1.56
N ALA A 142 -0.96 6.47 2.88
CA ALA A 142 -1.34 5.49 3.89
C ALA A 142 -2.82 5.54 4.24
N PHE A 143 -3.69 6.13 3.41
CA PHE A 143 -5.01 6.57 3.87
C PHE A 143 -6.16 5.94 3.11
N ILE A 144 -7.19 5.54 3.86
CA ILE A 144 -8.46 5.06 3.32
C ILE A 144 -9.36 6.28 3.12
N PHE A 145 -10.11 6.28 2.01
CA PHE A 145 -11.00 7.35 1.62
C PHE A 145 -12.42 6.82 1.41
N ASP A 146 -13.41 7.60 1.85
CA ASP A 146 -14.79 7.45 1.43
C ASP A 146 -15.07 8.44 0.29
N ASP A 147 -15.67 7.95 -0.79
CA ASP A 147 -16.16 8.81 -1.86
C ASP A 147 -17.44 9.52 -1.39
N ILE A 148 -17.40 10.86 -1.35
CA ILE A 148 -18.55 11.69 -0.93
C ILE A 148 -19.21 12.41 -2.11
N GLY A 149 -18.77 12.11 -3.35
CA GLY A 149 -19.36 12.56 -4.60
C GLY A 149 -19.04 13.99 -5.00
N GLU A 150 -19.76 14.45 -6.02
CA GLU A 150 -19.62 15.79 -6.59
C GLU A 150 -20.34 16.86 -5.78
N ARG A 151 -19.68 18.01 -5.58
CA ARG A 151 -20.24 19.15 -4.86
C ARG A 151 -20.04 20.46 -5.60
N ALA A 152 -21.11 21.25 -5.64
CA ALA A 152 -21.06 22.62 -6.16
C ALA A 152 -20.58 23.58 -5.07
N PHE A 153 -19.69 24.49 -5.44
CA PHE A 153 -19.20 25.55 -4.57
C PHE A 153 -19.52 26.92 -5.16
N LYS A 154 -19.85 27.88 -4.31
CA LYS A 154 -20.14 29.26 -4.73
C LYS A 154 -18.99 29.81 -5.57
N ASN A 155 -19.25 30.36 -6.75
CA ASN A 155 -18.24 30.91 -7.67
C ASN A 155 -17.21 29.88 -8.16
N ILE A 156 -17.60 28.61 -8.31
CA ILE A 156 -16.87 27.60 -9.06
C ILE A 156 -17.86 27.01 -10.06
N THR A 157 -17.52 27.07 -11.34
CA THR A 157 -18.43 26.67 -12.43
C THR A 157 -18.56 25.16 -12.51
N GLU A 158 -17.49 24.42 -12.24
CA GLU A 158 -17.44 22.97 -12.31
C GLU A 158 -17.75 22.34 -10.94
N LEU A 159 -18.35 21.15 -10.97
CA LEU A 159 -18.53 20.34 -9.79
C LEU A 159 -17.17 19.81 -9.33
N VAL A 160 -16.94 19.86 -8.01
CA VAL A 160 -15.71 19.33 -7.42
C VAL A 160 -16.04 18.00 -6.78
N HIS A 161 -15.44 16.92 -7.27
CA HIS A 161 -15.50 15.62 -6.62
C HIS A 161 -14.72 15.68 -5.31
N LEU A 162 -15.29 15.16 -4.23
CA LEU A 162 -14.66 15.17 -2.92
C LEU A 162 -14.53 13.75 -2.35
N TYR A 163 -13.51 13.57 -1.53
CA TYR A 163 -13.29 12.36 -0.74
C TYR A 163 -13.07 12.73 0.73
N ARG A 164 -13.49 11.86 1.64
CA ARG A 164 -13.24 12.00 3.08
C ARG A 164 -12.16 11.01 3.51
N VAL A 165 -11.14 11.46 4.24
CA VAL A 165 -10.15 10.56 4.85
C VAL A 165 -10.79 9.81 6.03
N ARG A 166 -11.00 8.50 5.85
CA ARG A 166 -11.60 7.61 6.85
C ARG A 166 -10.59 7.19 7.92
N GLY A 167 -9.37 6.84 7.52
CA GLY A 167 -8.41 6.21 8.42
C GLY A 167 -7.08 5.90 7.74
N GLU A 168 -6.20 5.21 8.46
CA GLU A 168 -4.97 4.65 7.88
C GLU A 168 -5.27 3.29 7.24
N ILE A 169 -4.75 3.04 6.04
CA ILE A 169 -4.70 1.71 5.43
C ILE A 169 -3.57 0.95 6.12
N GLY A 170 -3.91 -0.07 6.92
CA GLY A 170 -2.90 -0.90 7.59
C GLY A 170 -2.04 -1.73 6.62
N ALA A 171 -2.59 -2.07 5.44
CA ALA A 171 -1.89 -2.83 4.40
C ALA A 171 -2.22 -2.30 3.00
N HIS A 172 -1.39 -1.43 2.42
CA HIS A 172 -1.64 -0.78 1.13
C HIS A 172 -0.55 -1.02 0.08
N ARG A 173 -0.78 -1.90 -0.91
CA ARG A 173 0.24 -2.49 -1.83
C ARG A 173 1.32 -1.52 -2.36
N LEU A 174 0.99 -0.25 -2.53
CA LEU A 174 1.87 0.78 -3.09
C LEU A 174 2.67 1.58 -2.06
N GLN A 175 2.49 1.35 -0.76
CA GLN A 175 3.39 1.91 0.28
C GLN A 175 4.64 1.05 0.44
N SER A 176 5.46 1.11 -0.60
CA SER A 176 6.80 0.51 -0.63
C SER A 176 7.80 1.57 -0.18
N ALA A 177 8.75 1.18 0.68
CA ALA A 177 9.83 2.05 1.10
C ALA A 177 11.13 1.23 1.20
N PRO A 178 12.31 1.87 1.02
CA PRO A 178 13.57 1.19 1.24
C PRO A 178 13.60 0.53 2.62
N THR A 179 13.81 -0.77 2.61
CA THR A 179 14.11 -1.59 3.79
C THR A 179 15.51 -1.22 4.29
N GLN A 180 15.82 -1.60 5.54
CA GLN A 180 17.10 -1.24 6.18
C GLN A 180 18.31 -2.00 5.59
N LEU A 181 18.07 -3.04 4.79
CA LEU A 181 19.14 -3.80 4.16
C LEU A 181 19.83 -2.98 3.07
N LEU A 182 21.15 -2.87 3.21
CA LEU A 182 22.03 -2.15 2.30
C LEU A 182 21.81 -2.61 0.86
N ILE A 183 21.55 -1.66 -0.04
CA ILE A 183 21.66 -1.86 -1.49
C ILE A 183 23.05 -2.43 -1.76
N THR A 184 23.12 -3.70 -2.16
CA THR A 184 24.39 -4.35 -2.46
C THR A 184 24.97 -3.72 -3.71
N LYS A 185 26.16 -3.11 -3.61
CA LYS A 185 26.88 -2.55 -4.77
C LYS A 185 27.26 -3.62 -5.79
N GLU A 186 27.39 -4.87 -5.36
CA GLU A 186 27.68 -5.99 -6.25
C GLU A 186 26.41 -6.47 -6.95
N ARG A 187 26.49 -6.55 -8.28
CA ARG A 187 25.39 -7.00 -9.11
C ARG A 187 25.34 -8.51 -9.16
N ARG A 188 24.16 -9.07 -8.91
CA ARG A 188 23.92 -10.51 -9.01
C ARG A 188 24.07 -10.94 -10.46
N PRO A 189 24.94 -11.91 -10.81
CA PRO A 189 25.25 -12.21 -12.20
C PRO A 189 24.05 -12.71 -13.01
N SER A 190 23.18 -13.53 -12.44
CA SER A 190 21.95 -13.99 -13.07
C SER A 190 20.75 -13.27 -12.47
N SER A 191 20.58 -11.99 -12.80
CA SER A 191 19.51 -11.17 -12.25
C SER A 191 18.91 -10.19 -13.25
N VAL A 192 17.61 -9.93 -13.13
CA VAL A 192 16.87 -9.04 -14.01
C VAL A 192 15.87 -8.19 -13.23
N ALA A 193 15.77 -6.91 -13.58
CA ALA A 193 14.66 -6.05 -13.20
C ALA A 193 13.75 -5.80 -14.41
N VAL A 194 12.44 -5.91 -14.23
CA VAL A 194 11.45 -5.52 -15.25
C VAL A 194 10.83 -4.19 -14.83
N LEU A 195 11.13 -3.13 -15.58
CA LEU A 195 10.56 -1.81 -15.32
C LEU A 195 9.10 -1.73 -15.79
N PRO A 196 8.25 -0.90 -15.16
CA PRO A 196 6.87 -0.67 -15.60
C PRO A 196 6.83 -0.33 -17.08
N PHE A 197 6.10 -1.13 -17.85
CA PHE A 197 5.94 -0.87 -19.26
C PHE A 197 5.18 0.44 -19.48
N ARG A 198 5.68 1.25 -20.43
CA ARG A 198 5.05 2.52 -20.78
C ARG A 198 3.92 2.29 -21.77
N VAL A 199 2.89 3.14 -21.72
CA VAL A 199 1.85 3.17 -22.76
C VAL A 199 2.32 4.04 -23.92
N SER A 200 2.05 3.65 -25.17
CA SER A 200 2.25 4.54 -26.32
C SER A 200 1.06 5.48 -26.54
N GLY A 201 1.28 6.79 -26.39
CA GLY A 201 0.28 7.83 -26.63
C GLY A 201 -0.45 8.28 -25.35
N GLU A 202 -1.45 9.16 -25.51
CA GLU A 202 -2.16 9.81 -24.38
C GLU A 202 -3.33 8.98 -23.80
N ASN A 203 -3.52 7.74 -24.24
CA ASN A 203 -4.63 6.93 -23.75
C ASN A 203 -4.27 6.21 -22.44
N GLU A 204 -4.51 6.89 -21.32
CA GLU A 204 -4.32 6.34 -19.97
C GLU A 204 -5.16 5.09 -19.69
N ASP A 205 -6.24 4.84 -20.46
CA ASP A 205 -7.08 3.65 -20.31
C ASP A 205 -6.33 2.35 -20.60
N GLN A 206 -5.10 2.40 -21.13
CA GLN A 206 -4.27 1.22 -21.37
C GLN A 206 -3.20 0.99 -20.30
N ARG A 207 -3.13 1.83 -19.25
CA ARG A 207 -2.15 1.66 -18.17
C ARG A 207 -2.33 0.33 -17.45
N TYR A 208 -3.58 -0.11 -17.22
CA TYR A 208 -3.86 -1.40 -16.59
C TYR A 208 -3.24 -2.56 -17.37
N LEU A 209 -3.23 -2.49 -18.70
CA LEU A 209 -2.66 -3.50 -19.57
C LEU A 209 -1.13 -3.49 -19.49
N ALA A 210 -0.51 -2.32 -19.56
CA ALA A 210 0.95 -2.20 -19.49
C ALA A 210 1.50 -2.66 -18.13
N GLU A 211 0.90 -2.18 -17.02
CA GLU A 211 1.25 -2.63 -15.66
C GLU A 211 0.95 -4.13 -15.48
N GLY A 212 -0.20 -4.60 -15.98
CA GLY A 212 -0.61 -6.00 -15.90
C GLY A 212 0.37 -6.94 -16.61
N LEU A 213 0.80 -6.60 -17.83
CA LEU A 213 1.79 -7.40 -18.57
C LEU A 213 3.19 -7.33 -17.95
N THR A 214 3.55 -6.18 -17.35
CA THR A 214 4.80 -6.07 -16.57
C THR A 214 4.78 -7.05 -15.41
N GLU A 215 3.71 -7.07 -14.64
CA GLU A 215 3.54 -7.95 -13.48
C GLU A 215 3.49 -9.42 -13.89
N GLU A 216 2.78 -9.74 -14.97
CA GLU A 216 2.72 -11.11 -15.51
C GLU A 216 4.12 -11.61 -15.87
N LEU A 217 4.95 -10.76 -16.50
CA LEU A 217 6.32 -11.13 -16.83
C LEU A 217 7.21 -11.28 -15.59
N ILE A 218 7.04 -10.44 -14.56
CA ILE A 218 7.76 -10.59 -13.28
C ILE A 218 7.39 -11.92 -12.61
N VAL A 219 6.10 -12.27 -12.58
CA VAL A 219 5.59 -13.52 -12.01
C VAL A 219 6.16 -14.72 -12.76
N GLU A 220 6.13 -14.70 -14.10
CA GLU A 220 6.64 -15.80 -14.92
C GLU A 220 8.16 -15.97 -14.76
N LEU A 221 8.93 -14.88 -14.74
CA LEU A 221 10.37 -14.93 -14.47
C LEU A 221 10.67 -15.41 -13.03
N GLY A 222 9.77 -15.15 -12.07
CA GLY A 222 9.95 -15.51 -10.66
C GLY A 222 9.93 -17.01 -10.37
N ARG A 223 9.48 -17.83 -11.33
CA ARG A 223 9.48 -19.30 -11.25
C ARG A 223 10.86 -19.92 -11.46
N PHE A 224 11.80 -19.16 -12.00
CA PHE A 224 13.12 -19.65 -12.38
C PHE A 224 14.08 -19.56 -11.20
N ARG A 225 14.31 -20.69 -10.50
CA ARG A 225 15.15 -20.77 -9.29
C ARG A 225 16.55 -20.14 -9.39
N ARG A 226 17.15 -20.13 -10.57
CA ARG A 226 18.51 -19.60 -10.82
C ARG A 226 18.54 -18.14 -11.27
N LEU A 227 17.37 -17.53 -11.46
CA LEU A 227 17.23 -16.15 -11.90
C LEU A 227 16.73 -15.31 -10.73
N SER A 228 17.53 -14.35 -10.28
CA SER A 228 17.07 -13.35 -9.31
C SER A 228 16.24 -12.29 -10.04
N VAL A 229 14.96 -12.17 -9.71
CA VAL A 229 14.07 -11.17 -10.32
C VAL A 229 13.79 -10.07 -9.30
N SER A 230 14.02 -8.80 -9.65
CA SER A 230 13.56 -7.70 -8.80
C SER A 230 12.04 -7.69 -8.74
N SER A 231 11.49 -7.49 -7.55
CA SER A 231 10.04 -7.47 -7.39
C SER A 231 9.40 -6.27 -8.10
N ARG A 232 8.08 -6.35 -8.24
CA ARG A 232 7.23 -5.24 -8.63
C ARG A 232 7.37 -4.03 -7.70
N SER A 233 7.45 -4.22 -6.39
CA SER A 233 7.56 -3.10 -5.44
C SER A 233 8.87 -2.34 -5.62
N ALA A 234 9.99 -3.04 -5.83
CA ALA A 234 11.28 -2.46 -6.16
C ALA A 234 11.23 -1.64 -7.46
N THR A 235 10.83 -2.27 -8.57
CA THR A 235 10.96 -1.63 -9.88
C THR A 235 10.03 -0.44 -10.05
N PHE A 236 8.80 -0.52 -9.52
CA PHE A 236 7.85 0.60 -9.58
C PHE A 236 8.25 1.76 -8.68
N SER A 237 8.87 1.50 -7.52
CA SER A 237 9.28 2.57 -6.60
C SER A 237 10.41 3.45 -7.17
N ILE A 238 11.21 2.91 -8.10
CA ILE A 238 12.36 3.62 -8.66
C ILE A 238 12.17 4.08 -10.10
N ALA A 239 11.18 3.54 -10.83
CA ALA A 239 11.00 3.78 -12.26
C ALA A 239 10.81 5.26 -12.61
N ASP A 240 10.08 6.02 -11.77
CA ASP A 240 9.84 7.44 -12.00
C ASP A 240 11.08 8.30 -11.69
N SER A 241 11.95 7.83 -10.80
CA SER A 241 13.15 8.56 -10.38
C SER A 241 14.39 8.22 -11.20
N HIS A 242 14.45 7.01 -11.77
CA HIS A 242 15.64 6.46 -12.40
C HIS A 242 15.29 5.63 -13.64
N PRO A 243 15.01 6.26 -14.79
CA PRO A 243 14.76 5.53 -16.03
C PRO A 243 16.02 4.94 -16.67
N ASP A 244 17.22 5.28 -16.17
CA ASP A 244 18.51 4.81 -16.70
C ASP A 244 18.84 3.39 -16.18
N PRO A 245 19.03 2.40 -17.07
CA PRO A 245 19.43 1.04 -16.72
C PRO A 245 20.65 0.94 -15.80
N LEU A 246 21.65 1.83 -15.94
CA LEU A 246 22.85 1.80 -15.09
C LEU A 246 22.48 2.08 -13.64
N LYS A 247 21.62 3.09 -13.44
CA LYS A 247 21.20 3.52 -12.11
C LYS A 247 20.25 2.52 -11.47
N VAL A 248 19.36 1.92 -12.25
CA VAL A 248 18.53 0.80 -11.81
C VAL A 248 19.41 -0.38 -11.36
N GLY A 249 20.43 -0.74 -12.14
CA GLY A 249 21.36 -1.81 -11.78
C GLY A 249 22.19 -1.52 -10.53
N GLU A 250 22.55 -0.26 -10.28
CA GLU A 250 23.20 0.17 -9.04
C GLU A 250 22.25 0.08 -7.84
N VAL A 251 21.02 0.56 -7.98
CA VAL A 251 20.03 0.64 -6.89
C VAL A 251 19.44 -0.72 -6.53
N LEU A 252 19.22 -1.61 -7.51
CA LEU A 252 18.62 -2.93 -7.29
C LEU A 252 19.64 -4.07 -7.25
N GLY A 253 20.91 -3.80 -7.52
CA GLY A 253 21.95 -4.84 -7.59
C GLY A 253 21.71 -5.86 -8.71
N VAL A 254 21.08 -5.43 -9.82
CA VAL A 254 20.77 -6.32 -10.96
C VAL A 254 21.74 -6.13 -12.12
N ARG A 255 22.01 -7.23 -12.84
CA ARG A 255 22.87 -7.24 -14.03
C ARG A 255 22.14 -6.84 -15.31
N TYR A 256 20.84 -7.10 -15.37
CA TYR A 256 20.02 -6.80 -16.55
C TYR A 256 18.77 -6.01 -16.17
N VAL A 257 18.34 -5.13 -17.07
CA VAL A 257 17.10 -4.37 -16.96
C VAL A 257 16.30 -4.56 -18.24
N LEU A 258 15.03 -4.95 -18.09
CA LEU A 258 14.06 -5.01 -19.16
C LEU A 258 13.17 -3.78 -19.12
N GLU A 259 13.18 -3.04 -20.22
CA GLU A 259 12.25 -1.96 -20.52
C GLU A 259 11.23 -2.43 -21.56
N GLY A 260 10.01 -1.87 -21.48
CA GLY A 260 8.97 -2.20 -22.44
C GLY A 260 7.99 -1.07 -22.70
N GLN A 261 7.35 -1.15 -23.86
CA GLN A 261 6.27 -0.26 -24.26
C GLN A 261 5.12 -1.06 -24.86
N VAL A 262 3.90 -0.78 -24.43
CA VAL A 262 2.68 -1.48 -24.87
C VAL A 262 1.73 -0.51 -25.56
N ARG A 263 1.11 -0.99 -26.65
CA ARG A 263 0.02 -0.31 -27.34
C ARG A 263 -1.00 -1.31 -27.83
N LYS A 264 -2.27 -1.16 -27.45
CA LYS A 264 -3.40 -1.95 -27.96
C LYS A 264 -4.26 -1.09 -28.90
N ILE A 265 -4.58 -1.63 -30.08
CA ILE A 265 -5.52 -1.05 -31.03
C ILE A 265 -6.48 -2.16 -31.47
N GLY A 266 -7.74 -2.06 -31.04
CA GLY A 266 -8.71 -3.14 -31.22
C GLY A 266 -8.21 -4.42 -30.57
N GLU A 267 -8.07 -5.47 -31.37
CA GLU A 267 -7.56 -6.78 -30.96
C GLU A 267 -6.04 -6.93 -31.11
N ARG A 268 -5.34 -5.97 -31.72
CA ARG A 268 -3.89 -6.06 -31.90
C ARG A 268 -3.15 -5.38 -30.75
N VAL A 269 -2.14 -6.07 -30.23
CA VAL A 269 -1.19 -5.51 -29.26
C VAL A 269 0.19 -5.42 -29.91
N SER A 270 0.80 -4.23 -29.79
CA SER A 270 2.20 -4.00 -30.10
C SER A 270 2.97 -3.89 -28.79
N ILE A 271 4.01 -4.71 -28.65
CA ILE A 271 4.95 -4.65 -27.53
C ILE A 271 6.35 -4.39 -28.11
N SER A 272 7.04 -3.38 -27.57
CA SER A 272 8.47 -3.18 -27.83
C SER A 272 9.21 -3.49 -26.54
N LEU A 273 10.26 -4.29 -26.60
CA LEU A 273 11.06 -4.73 -25.46
C LEU A 273 12.54 -4.42 -25.70
N THR A 274 13.24 -4.06 -24.63
CA THR A 274 14.68 -3.82 -24.64
C THR A 274 15.28 -4.38 -23.36
N LEU A 275 16.18 -5.35 -23.48
CA LEU A 275 16.97 -5.90 -22.39
C LEU A 275 18.39 -5.34 -22.49
N SER A 276 18.79 -4.60 -21.48
CA SER A 276 20.12 -3.98 -21.39
C SER A 276 20.90 -4.56 -20.22
N GLU A 277 22.21 -4.71 -20.38
CA GLU A 277 23.11 -4.93 -19.25
C GLU A 277 23.39 -3.61 -18.53
N THR A 278 23.68 -3.66 -17.23
CA THR A 278 23.74 -2.46 -16.38
C THR A 278 25.16 -1.93 -16.12
N ASP A 279 26.21 -2.63 -16.54
CA ASP A 279 27.63 -2.24 -16.44
C ASP A 279 27.96 -1.08 -17.38
N GLN A 280 27.55 -1.17 -18.64
CA GLN A 280 27.77 -0.13 -19.65
C GLN A 280 26.48 0.38 -20.30
N GLY A 281 25.33 -0.22 -19.99
CA GLY A 281 24.05 0.13 -20.62
C GLY A 281 23.89 -0.49 -22.01
N THR A 282 24.68 -1.50 -22.35
CA THR A 282 24.66 -2.16 -23.66
C THR A 282 23.34 -2.90 -23.83
N VAL A 283 22.66 -2.66 -24.95
CA VAL A 283 21.49 -3.44 -25.33
C VAL A 283 21.93 -4.84 -25.74
N VAL A 284 21.50 -5.83 -24.97
CA VAL A 284 21.77 -7.26 -25.20
C VAL A 284 20.77 -7.81 -26.21
N TRP A 285 19.52 -7.36 -26.11
CA TRP A 285 18.43 -7.79 -26.96
C TRP A 285 17.36 -6.70 -27.03
N SER A 286 16.75 -6.53 -28.20
CA SER A 286 15.53 -5.76 -28.36
C SER A 286 14.63 -6.43 -29.39
N ASP A 287 13.32 -6.26 -29.22
CA ASP A 287 12.31 -6.81 -30.12
C ASP A 287 11.12 -5.88 -30.23
N LYS A 288 10.42 -5.96 -31.36
CA LYS A 288 9.18 -5.24 -31.59
C LYS A 288 8.17 -6.19 -32.21
N ILE A 289 7.17 -6.53 -31.41
CA ILE A 289 6.27 -7.64 -31.67
C ILE A 289 4.85 -7.08 -31.80
N GLN A 290 4.16 -7.51 -32.84
CA GLN A 290 2.74 -7.22 -33.06
C GLN A 290 1.99 -8.54 -33.17
N ARG A 291 1.01 -8.74 -32.29
CA ARG A 291 0.22 -9.96 -32.17
C ARG A 291 -1.25 -9.66 -31.91
N SER A 292 -2.09 -10.68 -32.06
CA SER A 292 -3.43 -10.63 -31.50
C SER A 292 -3.34 -10.61 -29.97
N PHE A 293 -4.29 -9.96 -29.30
CA PHE A 293 -4.45 -10.04 -27.85
C PHE A 293 -4.68 -11.49 -27.41
N GLU A 294 -5.23 -12.33 -28.29
CA GLU A 294 -5.42 -13.76 -28.04
C GLU A 294 -4.09 -14.51 -27.81
N GLU A 295 -2.98 -14.01 -28.35
CA GLU A 295 -1.66 -14.65 -28.30
C GLU A 295 -0.75 -14.00 -27.23
N ILE A 296 -1.28 -13.06 -26.42
CA ILE A 296 -0.44 -12.21 -25.57
C ILE A 296 0.24 -12.99 -24.43
N LEU A 297 -0.42 -14.01 -23.88
CA LEU A 297 0.16 -14.83 -22.81
C LEU A 297 1.27 -15.73 -23.35
N ALA A 298 1.08 -16.33 -24.52
CA ALA A 298 2.15 -17.07 -25.20
C ALA A 298 3.38 -16.17 -25.44
N LEU A 299 3.17 -14.90 -25.79
CA LEU A 299 4.25 -13.92 -25.92
C LEU A 299 4.95 -13.64 -24.59
N VAL A 300 4.23 -13.55 -23.47
CA VAL A 300 4.84 -13.40 -22.14
C VAL A 300 5.70 -14.62 -21.81
N ASP A 301 5.18 -15.83 -22.02
CA ASP A 301 5.90 -17.09 -21.76
C ASP A 301 7.18 -17.20 -22.61
N GLU A 302 7.07 -16.93 -23.92
CA GLU A 302 8.21 -16.91 -24.85
C GLU A 302 9.26 -15.87 -24.43
N THR A 303 8.80 -14.68 -24.03
CA THR A 303 9.66 -13.59 -23.56
C THR A 303 10.38 -13.98 -22.26
N ALA A 304 9.66 -14.54 -21.28
CA ALA A 304 10.22 -14.99 -20.02
C ALA A 304 11.29 -16.06 -20.24
N ALA A 305 10.99 -17.08 -21.05
CA ALA A 305 11.92 -18.14 -21.39
C ALA A 305 13.17 -17.61 -22.10
N ARG A 306 13.02 -16.66 -23.03
CA ARG A 306 14.14 -16.03 -23.74
C ARG A 306 15.02 -15.21 -22.81
N ILE A 307 14.44 -14.42 -21.91
CA ILE A 307 15.18 -13.65 -20.90
C ILE A 307 15.94 -14.61 -19.99
N ALA A 308 15.27 -15.62 -19.44
CA ALA A 308 15.91 -16.60 -18.57
C ALA A 308 17.05 -17.34 -19.27
N ALA A 309 16.90 -17.71 -20.54
CA ALA A 309 17.95 -18.30 -21.34
C ALA A 309 19.13 -17.35 -21.57
N THR A 310 18.87 -16.07 -21.83
CA THR A 310 19.89 -15.03 -22.05
C THR A 310 20.67 -14.74 -20.77
N VAL A 311 19.98 -14.67 -19.62
CA VAL A 311 20.56 -14.27 -18.32
C VAL A 311 21.18 -15.44 -17.57
N SER A 312 20.64 -16.65 -17.72
CA SER A 312 21.04 -17.85 -16.95
C SER A 312 21.68 -18.96 -17.79
N GLY A 313 21.59 -18.90 -19.12
CA GLY A 313 22.29 -19.81 -20.04
C GLY A 313 21.68 -21.21 -20.23
N ARG A 314 20.43 -21.48 -19.83
CA ARG A 314 19.81 -22.82 -19.88
C ARG A 314 18.37 -22.82 -20.43
N MET A 315 18.21 -23.19 -21.70
CA MET A 315 16.90 -23.20 -22.40
C MET A 315 15.93 -24.32 -21.95
N GLU A 316 16.42 -25.49 -21.57
CA GLU A 316 15.56 -26.66 -21.27
C GLU A 316 14.80 -26.51 -19.94
N GLU A 317 15.49 -25.99 -18.91
CA GLU A 317 14.89 -25.67 -17.61
C GLU A 317 13.84 -24.55 -17.76
N ALA A 318 14.05 -23.64 -18.72
CA ALA A 318 13.14 -22.54 -19.01
C ALA A 318 11.81 -23.00 -19.64
N ALA A 319 11.88 -23.88 -20.64
CA ALA A 319 10.69 -24.40 -21.31
C ALA A 319 9.81 -25.25 -20.37
N MET A 320 10.42 -26.03 -19.47
CA MET A 320 9.67 -26.88 -18.53
C MET A 320 8.94 -26.08 -17.44
N VAL A 321 9.46 -24.91 -17.06
CA VAL A 321 8.83 -24.03 -16.07
C VAL A 321 7.63 -23.30 -16.67
N ALA A 322 7.75 -22.77 -17.90
CA ALA A 322 6.66 -22.10 -18.60
C ALA A 322 5.45 -23.01 -18.84
N ALA A 323 5.67 -24.31 -19.09
CA ALA A 323 4.62 -25.28 -19.39
C ALA A 323 3.74 -25.69 -18.18
N ARG A 324 3.98 -25.18 -16.96
CA ARG A 324 3.30 -25.64 -15.73
C ARG A 324 2.01 -24.90 -15.39
N ARG A 325 1.75 -23.73 -15.97
CA ARG A 325 0.55 -22.93 -15.68
C ARG A 325 -0.62 -23.34 -16.56
N LYS A 326 -1.83 -23.26 -16.00
CA LYS A 326 -3.06 -23.32 -16.79
C LYS A 326 -3.41 -21.93 -17.35
N LEU A 327 -3.35 -21.79 -18.67
CA LEU A 327 -3.78 -20.58 -19.37
C LEU A 327 -5.32 -20.48 -19.38
N PRO A 328 -5.89 -19.26 -19.42
CA PRO A 328 -7.32 -19.11 -19.69
C PRO A 328 -7.67 -19.63 -21.09
N GLU A 329 -8.83 -20.26 -21.21
CA GLU A 329 -9.41 -20.68 -22.49
C GLU A 329 -10.01 -19.48 -23.25
N ASN A 330 -10.40 -18.43 -22.52
CA ASN A 330 -10.96 -17.19 -23.09
C ASN A 330 -10.16 -15.96 -22.66
N MET A 331 -9.55 -15.28 -23.63
CA MET A 331 -8.71 -14.11 -23.37
C MET A 331 -9.48 -12.87 -22.91
N THR A 332 -10.81 -12.85 -23.07
CA THR A 332 -11.68 -11.86 -22.40
C THR A 332 -11.58 -11.98 -20.87
N ALA A 333 -11.45 -13.22 -20.35
CA ALA A 333 -11.26 -13.45 -18.92
C ALA A 333 -9.92 -12.89 -18.44
N PHE A 334 -8.88 -12.98 -19.26
CA PHE A 334 -7.58 -12.36 -18.97
C PHE A 334 -7.66 -10.83 -18.92
N ASP A 335 -8.31 -10.17 -19.89
CA ASP A 335 -8.51 -8.71 -19.85
C ASP A 335 -9.27 -8.27 -18.59
N CYS A 336 -10.34 -8.99 -18.26
CA CYS A 336 -11.13 -8.74 -17.05
C CYS A 336 -10.29 -8.95 -15.78
N LEU A 337 -9.45 -9.98 -15.73
CA LEU A 337 -8.51 -10.19 -14.62
C LEU A 337 -7.58 -8.98 -14.47
N LEU A 338 -6.93 -8.52 -15.54
CA LEU A 338 -5.99 -7.38 -15.46
C LEU A 338 -6.68 -6.10 -14.96
N ARG A 339 -7.90 -5.82 -15.41
CA ARG A 339 -8.72 -4.70 -14.90
C ARG A 339 -9.05 -4.89 -13.42
N GLY A 340 -9.45 -6.10 -13.04
CA GLY A 340 -9.72 -6.45 -11.65
C GLY A 340 -8.50 -6.26 -10.75
N LEU A 341 -7.31 -6.62 -11.21
CA LEU A 341 -6.05 -6.43 -10.50
C LEU A 341 -5.67 -4.95 -10.37
N ASP A 342 -5.90 -4.12 -11.39
CA ASP A 342 -5.61 -2.68 -11.28
C ASP A 342 -6.47 -2.01 -10.21
N HIS A 343 -7.76 -2.36 -10.14
CA HIS A 343 -8.63 -1.92 -9.05
C HIS A 343 -8.23 -2.54 -7.70
N HIS A 344 -7.82 -3.83 -7.68
CA HIS A 344 -7.37 -4.51 -6.47
C HIS A 344 -6.19 -3.78 -5.80
N ARG A 345 -5.25 -3.23 -6.58
CA ARG A 345 -4.12 -2.43 -6.06
C ARG A 345 -4.58 -1.23 -5.23
N LEU A 346 -5.78 -0.72 -5.50
CA LEU A 346 -6.43 0.37 -4.79
C LEU A 346 -7.57 -0.10 -3.87
N GLY A 347 -7.77 -1.41 -3.71
CA GLY A 347 -8.91 -1.96 -2.97
C GLY A 347 -8.95 -1.55 -1.50
N GLY A 348 -7.80 -1.36 -0.87
CA GLY A 348 -7.70 -0.81 0.48
C GLY A 348 -7.86 0.72 0.56
N VAL A 349 -7.83 1.43 -0.57
CA VAL A 349 -7.94 2.91 -0.63
C VAL A 349 -9.39 3.34 -0.58
N THR A 350 -10.27 2.67 -1.32
CA THR A 350 -11.72 2.91 -1.27
C THR A 350 -12.47 1.60 -1.43
N ASP A 351 -13.61 1.50 -0.74
CA ASP A 351 -14.50 0.34 -0.87
C ASP A 351 -15.00 0.19 -2.33
N ASP A 352 -15.17 1.30 -3.07
CA ASP A 352 -15.51 1.26 -4.51
C ASP A 352 -14.45 0.53 -5.33
N ASN A 353 -13.15 0.78 -5.13
CA ASN A 353 -12.11 0.04 -5.85
C ASN A 353 -12.15 -1.45 -5.55
N ALA A 354 -12.42 -1.84 -4.29
CA ALA A 354 -12.62 -3.25 -3.96
C ALA A 354 -13.86 -3.85 -4.66
N ARG A 355 -14.99 -3.11 -4.71
CA ARG A 355 -16.19 -3.55 -5.45
C ARG A 355 -15.97 -3.64 -6.95
N GLN A 356 -15.28 -2.67 -7.56
CA GLN A 356 -14.90 -2.70 -8.98
C GLN A 356 -14.00 -3.90 -9.28
N SER A 357 -13.03 -4.19 -8.40
CA SER A 357 -12.16 -5.36 -8.52
C SER A 357 -12.97 -6.65 -8.52
N VAL A 358 -13.84 -6.86 -7.53
CA VAL A 358 -14.73 -8.03 -7.45
C VAL A 358 -15.63 -8.13 -8.70
N GLY A 359 -16.17 -7.01 -9.18
CA GLY A 359 -17.00 -6.96 -10.38
C GLY A 359 -16.26 -7.43 -11.64
N TRP A 360 -15.03 -6.95 -11.86
CA TRP A 360 -14.19 -7.38 -12.98
C TRP A 360 -13.77 -8.85 -12.87
N LEU A 361 -13.43 -9.32 -11.67
CA LEU A 361 -13.05 -10.71 -11.43
C LEU A 361 -14.23 -11.67 -11.60
N THR A 362 -15.44 -11.21 -11.29
CA THR A 362 -16.68 -11.95 -11.61
C THR A 362 -16.89 -12.05 -13.11
N LYS A 363 -16.73 -10.96 -13.87
CA LYS A 363 -16.77 -11.00 -15.34
C LYS A 363 -15.70 -11.92 -15.93
N ALA A 364 -14.54 -12.00 -15.31
CA ALA A 364 -13.49 -12.94 -15.73
C ALA A 364 -13.95 -14.40 -15.56
N ILE A 365 -14.55 -14.73 -14.42
CA ILE A 365 -15.13 -16.06 -14.14
C ILE A 365 -16.29 -16.38 -15.09
N ASP A 366 -17.17 -15.41 -15.38
CA ASP A 366 -18.29 -15.61 -16.30
C ASP A 366 -17.79 -15.85 -17.74
N ALA A 367 -16.70 -15.19 -18.14
CA ALA A 367 -16.08 -15.37 -19.45
C ALA A 367 -15.31 -16.70 -19.58
N ASP A 368 -14.69 -17.17 -18.48
CA ASP A 368 -14.00 -18.45 -18.38
C ASP A 368 -14.15 -19.07 -16.98
N PRO A 369 -15.14 -19.97 -16.78
CA PRO A 369 -15.36 -20.65 -15.51
C PRO A 369 -14.23 -21.62 -15.09
N ASN A 370 -13.27 -21.89 -15.97
CA ASN A 370 -12.11 -22.72 -15.70
C ASN A 370 -10.85 -21.90 -15.39
N TYR A 371 -10.96 -20.57 -15.32
CA TYR A 371 -9.82 -19.70 -15.05
C TYR A 371 -9.54 -19.54 -13.55
N SER A 372 -8.63 -20.37 -13.03
CA SER A 372 -8.27 -20.45 -11.60
C SER A 372 -7.97 -19.08 -10.97
N ALA A 373 -7.10 -18.29 -11.60
CA ALA A 373 -6.61 -17.02 -11.05
C ALA A 373 -7.75 -16.04 -10.73
N ALA A 374 -8.82 -16.02 -11.53
CA ALA A 374 -9.94 -15.12 -11.31
C ALA A 374 -10.68 -15.42 -10.00
N TYR A 375 -10.84 -16.70 -9.64
CA TYR A 375 -11.41 -17.10 -8.36
C TYR A 375 -10.53 -16.68 -7.18
N ALA A 376 -9.23 -17.00 -7.24
CA ALA A 376 -8.29 -16.67 -6.17
C ALA A 376 -8.25 -15.16 -5.91
N TRP A 377 -8.11 -14.36 -6.97
CA TRP A 377 -8.08 -12.90 -6.85
C TRP A 377 -9.41 -12.32 -6.41
N ARG A 378 -10.57 -12.93 -6.75
CA ARG A 378 -11.87 -12.47 -6.27
C ARG A 378 -11.98 -12.57 -4.75
N VAL A 379 -11.46 -13.65 -4.16
CA VAL A 379 -11.37 -13.80 -2.70
C VAL A 379 -10.52 -12.68 -2.10
N CYS A 380 -9.34 -12.45 -2.65
CA CYS A 380 -8.44 -11.41 -2.14
C CYS A 380 -9.04 -10.01 -2.27
N ALA A 381 -9.72 -9.70 -3.39
CA ALA A 381 -10.40 -8.43 -3.58
C ALA A 381 -11.58 -8.24 -2.63
N ALA A 382 -12.41 -9.27 -2.47
CA ALA A 382 -13.59 -9.22 -1.60
C ALA A 382 -13.20 -9.10 -0.12
N SER A 383 -12.03 -9.59 0.30
CA SER A 383 -11.55 -9.48 1.69
C SER A 383 -11.32 -8.03 2.16
N TRP A 384 -11.28 -7.06 1.25
CA TRP A 384 -11.22 -5.63 1.58
C TRP A 384 -12.59 -5.01 1.91
N LEU A 385 -13.68 -5.72 1.60
CA LEU A 385 -15.03 -5.21 1.80
C LEU A 385 -15.54 -5.50 3.22
N PRO A 386 -16.27 -4.56 3.85
CA PRO A 386 -16.91 -4.79 5.15
C PRO A 386 -17.90 -5.97 5.14
N ASP A 387 -18.50 -6.23 3.98
CA ASP A 387 -19.49 -7.28 3.71
C ASP A 387 -18.86 -8.56 3.12
N PHE A 388 -17.60 -8.86 3.42
CA PHE A 388 -16.92 -10.07 2.94
C PHE A 388 -17.66 -11.35 3.38
N ASP A 389 -18.21 -12.09 2.41
CA ASP A 389 -18.81 -13.41 2.62
C ASP A 389 -17.72 -14.49 2.69
N TYR A 390 -17.44 -14.92 3.92
CA TYR A 390 -16.44 -15.94 4.18
C TYR A 390 -16.75 -17.29 3.50
N GLU A 391 -18.01 -17.72 3.47
CA GLU A 391 -18.37 -19.00 2.87
C GLU A 391 -18.25 -18.98 1.35
N GLN A 392 -18.57 -17.84 0.73
CA GLN A 392 -18.29 -17.64 -0.69
C GLN A 392 -16.80 -17.61 -0.96
N GLY A 393 -16.02 -16.89 -0.14
CA GLY A 393 -14.56 -16.85 -0.24
C GLY A 393 -13.93 -18.25 -0.16
N ARG A 394 -14.40 -19.08 0.77
CA ARG A 394 -13.98 -20.48 0.93
C ARG A 394 -14.25 -21.31 -0.32
N ARG A 395 -15.46 -21.22 -0.88
CA ARG A 395 -15.82 -21.94 -2.12
C ARG A 395 -14.94 -21.51 -3.30
N ASP A 396 -14.72 -20.21 -3.45
CA ASP A 396 -13.91 -19.67 -4.54
C ASP A 396 -12.45 -20.11 -4.45
N ILE A 397 -11.83 -20.05 -3.26
CA ILE A 397 -10.42 -20.43 -3.13
C ILE A 397 -10.20 -21.94 -3.31
N HIS A 398 -11.14 -22.78 -2.86
CA HIS A 398 -11.10 -24.21 -3.19
C HIS A 398 -11.25 -24.42 -4.69
N ARG A 399 -12.18 -23.72 -5.35
CA ARG A 399 -12.37 -23.84 -6.80
C ARG A 399 -11.12 -23.43 -7.59
N ALA A 400 -10.43 -22.38 -7.17
CA ALA A 400 -9.16 -21.99 -7.77
C ALA A 400 -8.14 -23.13 -7.71
N LEU A 401 -7.93 -23.72 -6.53
CA LEU A 401 -6.96 -24.81 -6.36
C LEU A 401 -7.40 -26.14 -7.01
N GLU A 402 -8.70 -26.40 -7.17
CA GLU A 402 -9.19 -27.51 -7.99
C GLU A 402 -8.83 -27.32 -9.47
N LEU A 403 -8.90 -26.08 -9.96
CA LEU A 403 -8.65 -25.74 -11.36
C LEU A 403 -7.14 -25.71 -11.68
N ASP A 404 -6.34 -25.18 -10.77
CA ASP A 404 -4.88 -25.13 -10.87
C ASP A 404 -4.21 -25.22 -9.48
N PRO A 405 -3.79 -26.42 -9.04
CA PRO A 405 -3.05 -26.60 -7.79
C PRO A 405 -1.65 -25.96 -7.78
N CYS A 406 -1.13 -25.58 -8.96
CA CYS A 406 0.19 -24.98 -9.14
C CYS A 406 0.15 -23.45 -9.23
N ASP A 407 -1.01 -22.81 -8.96
CA ASP A 407 -1.09 -21.37 -8.80
C ASP A 407 -0.49 -20.95 -7.44
N ALA A 408 0.63 -20.22 -7.49
CA ALA A 408 1.35 -19.78 -6.31
C ALA A 408 0.53 -18.79 -5.46
N GLU A 409 -0.23 -17.90 -6.10
CA GLU A 409 -1.02 -16.89 -5.42
C GLU A 409 -2.29 -17.50 -4.80
N ALA A 410 -2.92 -18.45 -5.50
CA ALA A 410 -4.02 -19.23 -4.92
C ALA A 410 -3.57 -20.01 -3.67
N ASN A 411 -2.38 -20.63 -3.70
CA ASN A 411 -1.81 -21.27 -2.52
C ASN A 411 -1.53 -20.26 -1.41
N ARG A 412 -0.94 -19.09 -1.72
CA ARG A 412 -0.70 -18.03 -0.73
C ARG A 412 -1.99 -17.53 -0.07
N ILE A 413 -3.05 -17.34 -0.86
CA ILE A 413 -4.37 -16.88 -0.37
C ILE A 413 -5.03 -17.97 0.48
N MET A 414 -5.00 -19.23 0.04
CA MET A 414 -5.49 -20.36 0.84
C MET A 414 -4.76 -20.45 2.18
N GLY A 415 -3.43 -20.27 2.21
CA GLY A 415 -2.67 -20.27 3.46
C GLY A 415 -3.14 -19.20 4.44
N VAL A 416 -3.50 -18.01 3.96
CA VAL A 416 -4.10 -16.95 4.82
C VAL A 416 -5.48 -17.36 5.31
N PHE A 417 -6.29 -17.99 4.45
CA PHE A 417 -7.63 -18.46 4.80
C PHE A 417 -7.59 -19.53 5.90
N GLU A 418 -6.69 -20.50 5.77
CA GLU A 418 -6.50 -21.55 6.79
C GLU A 418 -5.95 -20.98 8.10
N LEU A 419 -5.06 -19.98 8.02
CA LEU A 419 -4.58 -19.26 9.21
C LEU A 419 -5.74 -18.59 9.96
N MET A 420 -6.66 -17.93 9.24
CA MET A 420 -7.83 -17.28 9.85
C MET A 420 -8.79 -18.30 10.50
N ASN A 421 -8.82 -19.54 10.01
CA ASN A 421 -9.56 -20.65 10.63
C ASN A 421 -8.85 -21.31 11.82
N GLY A 422 -7.59 -20.96 12.08
CA GLY A 422 -6.74 -21.65 13.06
C GLY A 422 -6.19 -23.00 12.57
N ASN A 423 -6.28 -23.30 11.27
CA ASN A 423 -5.72 -24.50 10.65
C ASN A 423 -4.25 -24.25 10.27
N PHE A 424 -3.41 -24.12 11.30
CA PHE A 424 -2.03 -23.64 11.13
C PHE A 424 -1.15 -24.55 10.28
N ASP A 425 -1.31 -25.87 10.37
CA ASP A 425 -0.45 -26.80 9.63
C ASP A 425 -0.77 -26.77 8.13
N GLU A 426 -2.05 -26.67 7.77
CA GLU A 426 -2.53 -26.44 6.41
C GLU A 426 -2.09 -25.07 5.89
N ALA A 427 -2.18 -24.02 6.71
CA ALA A 427 -1.71 -22.69 6.37
C ALA A 427 -0.22 -22.71 5.97
N LEU A 428 0.62 -23.33 6.80
CA LEU A 428 2.06 -23.46 6.54
C LEU A 428 2.34 -24.34 5.32
N ALA A 429 1.57 -25.41 5.09
CA ALA A 429 1.71 -26.26 3.92
C ALA A 429 1.46 -25.51 2.61
N HIS A 430 0.37 -24.73 2.56
CA HIS A 430 0.06 -23.88 1.42
C HIS A 430 1.07 -22.74 1.23
N GLY A 431 1.54 -22.11 2.32
CA GLY A 431 2.60 -21.10 2.27
C GLY A 431 3.91 -21.66 1.70
N ARG A 432 4.35 -22.84 2.14
CA ARG A 432 5.52 -23.54 1.55
C ARG A 432 5.31 -23.82 0.08
N LYS A 433 4.12 -24.31 -0.31
CA LYS A 433 3.82 -24.60 -1.71
C LYS A 433 3.89 -23.35 -2.59
N ALA A 434 3.35 -22.22 -2.13
CA ALA A 434 3.45 -20.95 -2.83
C ALA A 434 4.90 -20.52 -3.08
N MET A 435 5.76 -20.62 -2.05
CA MET A 435 7.19 -20.31 -2.16
C MET A 435 7.96 -21.32 -3.02
N GLU A 436 7.55 -22.59 -3.08
CA GLU A 436 8.16 -23.57 -3.99
C GLU A 436 7.86 -23.29 -5.46
N LEU A 437 6.64 -22.80 -5.73
CA LEU A 437 6.16 -22.46 -7.08
C LEU A 437 6.80 -21.17 -7.60
N ASN A 438 6.91 -20.14 -6.75
CA ASN A 438 7.56 -18.86 -7.06
C ASN A 438 8.70 -18.54 -6.04
N PRO A 439 9.88 -19.19 -6.18
CA PRO A 439 10.95 -19.12 -5.20
C PRO A 439 11.65 -17.75 -5.08
N THR A 440 11.56 -16.91 -6.11
CA THR A 440 12.17 -15.58 -6.10
C THR A 440 11.16 -14.45 -5.94
N ASP A 441 9.91 -14.77 -5.63
CA ASP A 441 8.89 -13.76 -5.33
C ASP A 441 9.00 -13.31 -3.86
N ALA A 442 9.61 -12.14 -3.66
CA ALA A 442 9.80 -11.55 -2.35
C ALA A 442 8.47 -11.26 -1.62
N TYR A 443 7.42 -10.90 -2.36
CA TYR A 443 6.12 -10.57 -1.77
C TYR A 443 5.45 -11.83 -1.23
N ILE A 444 5.41 -12.93 -1.99
CA ILE A 444 4.89 -14.22 -1.51
C ILE A 444 5.65 -14.65 -0.27
N LYS A 445 6.99 -14.58 -0.29
CA LYS A 445 7.83 -14.96 0.84
C LYS A 445 7.52 -14.14 2.10
N ALA A 446 7.50 -12.82 1.99
CA ALA A 446 7.21 -11.94 3.12
C ALA A 446 5.77 -12.13 3.66
N ARG A 447 4.80 -12.37 2.78
CA ARG A 447 3.42 -12.68 3.21
C ARG A 447 3.30 -14.02 3.93
N CYS A 448 4.10 -15.02 3.54
CA CYS A 448 4.12 -16.31 4.22
C CYS A 448 4.78 -16.22 5.61
N ALA A 449 5.68 -15.26 5.84
CA ALA A 449 6.32 -15.05 7.15
C ALA A 449 5.30 -14.85 8.28
N ALA A 450 4.20 -14.11 8.01
CA ALA A 450 3.10 -13.94 8.96
C ALA A 450 2.50 -15.28 9.42
N MET A 451 2.39 -16.28 8.54
CA MET A 451 1.87 -17.61 8.89
C MET A 451 2.77 -18.29 9.94
N TYR A 452 4.08 -18.16 9.80
CA TYR A 452 5.06 -18.68 10.76
C TYR A 452 5.02 -17.92 12.09
N ASN A 453 4.86 -16.59 12.07
CA ASN A 453 4.68 -15.78 13.30
C ASN A 453 3.53 -16.35 14.15
N PHE A 454 2.36 -16.49 13.54
CA PHE A 454 1.16 -16.94 14.22
C PHE A 454 1.19 -18.43 14.57
N ALA A 455 1.88 -19.27 13.80
CA ALA A 455 2.11 -20.67 14.16
C ALA A 455 3.11 -20.86 15.32
N GLY A 456 3.77 -19.80 15.79
CA GLY A 456 4.76 -19.86 16.87
C GLY A 456 6.20 -20.08 16.40
N GLU A 457 6.46 -19.99 15.09
CA GLU A 457 7.76 -20.19 14.44
C GLU A 457 8.42 -18.85 14.09
N GLY A 458 8.51 -17.94 15.08
CA GLY A 458 9.00 -16.57 14.88
C GLY A 458 10.41 -16.46 14.29
N GLU A 459 11.34 -17.34 14.66
CA GLU A 459 12.70 -17.34 14.09
C GLU A 459 12.70 -17.73 12.60
N HIS A 460 11.81 -18.64 12.19
CA HIS A 460 11.66 -18.99 10.77
C HIS A 460 11.06 -17.82 9.98
N SER A 461 10.07 -17.12 10.55
CA SER A 461 9.52 -15.89 9.99
C SER A 461 10.61 -14.82 9.76
N LEU A 462 11.48 -14.58 10.74
CA LEU A 462 12.60 -13.64 10.61
C LEU A 462 13.53 -14.02 9.44
N SER A 463 13.88 -15.30 9.31
CA SER A 463 14.69 -15.81 8.19
C SER A 463 14.02 -15.55 6.83
N LEU A 464 12.71 -15.80 6.72
CA LEU A 464 11.97 -15.56 5.48
C LEU A 464 11.93 -14.07 5.13
N LEU A 465 11.78 -13.19 6.12
CA LEU A 465 11.79 -11.75 5.91
C LEU A 465 13.18 -11.27 5.47
N ASP A 466 14.26 -11.81 6.04
CA ASP A 466 15.63 -11.49 5.62
C ASP A 466 15.86 -11.89 4.15
N GLU A 467 15.45 -13.10 3.77
CA GLU A 467 15.49 -13.55 2.39
C GLU A 467 14.64 -12.70 1.45
N ALA A 468 13.45 -12.27 1.90
CA ALA A 468 12.57 -11.44 1.10
C ALA A 468 13.14 -10.02 0.89
N GLU A 469 13.70 -9.39 1.92
CA GLU A 469 14.36 -8.08 1.82
C GLU A 469 15.63 -8.14 0.96
N ILE A 470 16.35 -9.27 0.96
CA ILE A 470 17.45 -9.51 0.01
C ILE A 470 16.94 -9.54 -1.43
N LEU A 471 15.80 -10.19 -1.70
CA LEU A 471 15.21 -10.23 -3.04
C LEU A 471 14.62 -8.87 -3.46
N ASP A 472 14.05 -8.14 -2.51
CA ASP A 472 13.36 -6.87 -2.72
C ASP A 472 13.64 -5.89 -1.58
N PRO A 473 14.50 -4.87 -1.79
CA PRO A 473 14.77 -3.90 -0.77
C PRO A 473 13.67 -2.85 -0.63
N PHE A 474 12.54 -2.95 -1.35
CA PHE A 474 11.41 -2.03 -1.29
C PHE A 474 10.12 -2.75 -0.89
N LEU A 475 10.22 -3.81 -0.09
CA LEU A 475 9.03 -4.52 0.38
C LEU A 475 8.01 -3.55 1.02
N PRO A 476 6.71 -3.82 0.83
CA PRO A 476 5.73 -2.94 1.42
C PRO A 476 5.75 -2.93 2.96
N VAL A 477 5.39 -1.80 3.56
CA VAL A 477 5.57 -1.58 5.02
C VAL A 477 4.92 -2.67 5.88
N TRP A 478 3.72 -3.16 5.57
CA TRP A 478 3.08 -4.22 6.37
C TRP A 478 3.73 -5.59 6.20
N CYS A 479 4.49 -5.82 5.12
CA CYS A 479 5.30 -7.03 5.00
C CYS A 479 6.50 -6.96 5.96
N VAL A 480 7.16 -5.79 6.03
CA VAL A 480 8.30 -5.56 6.93
C VAL A 480 7.86 -5.46 8.40
N GLU A 481 6.64 -4.97 8.66
CA GLU A 481 6.03 -4.92 9.99
C GLU A 481 6.00 -6.29 10.69
N GLU A 482 5.84 -7.37 9.92
CA GLU A 482 5.86 -8.74 10.45
C GLU A 482 7.15 -9.10 11.20
N ARG A 483 8.26 -8.40 10.92
CA ARG A 483 9.51 -8.54 11.67
C ARG A 483 9.37 -8.12 13.13
N GLY A 484 8.70 -6.99 13.35
CA GLY A 484 8.41 -6.49 14.68
C GLY A 484 7.45 -7.39 15.45
N VAL A 485 6.47 -7.94 14.75
CA VAL A 485 5.54 -8.94 15.29
C VAL A 485 6.28 -10.23 15.64
N ALA A 486 7.22 -10.68 14.82
CA ALA A 486 8.07 -11.84 15.10
C ALA A 486 8.91 -11.62 16.37
N PHE A 487 9.60 -10.49 16.49
CA PHE A 487 10.35 -10.15 17.70
C PHE A 487 9.45 -10.10 18.94
N TYR A 488 8.26 -9.51 18.81
CA TYR A 488 7.28 -9.50 19.91
C TYR A 488 6.87 -10.92 20.31
N ALA A 489 6.53 -11.76 19.34
CA ALA A 489 6.13 -13.15 19.57
C ALA A 489 7.25 -13.99 20.22
N LEU A 490 8.52 -13.65 19.98
CA LEU A 490 9.69 -14.26 20.60
C LEU A 490 10.04 -13.68 21.99
N GLY A 491 9.29 -12.70 22.49
CA GLY A 491 9.59 -11.99 23.74
C GLY A 491 10.78 -11.01 23.63
N ARG A 492 11.27 -10.76 22.42
CA ARG A 492 12.37 -9.84 22.09
C ARG A 492 11.84 -8.41 22.00
N TYR A 493 11.26 -7.91 23.09
CA TYR A 493 10.49 -6.66 23.11
C TYR A 493 11.30 -5.42 22.71
N ALA A 494 12.58 -5.34 23.09
CA ALA A 494 13.44 -4.21 22.71
C ALA A 494 13.62 -4.12 21.18
N GLU A 495 13.86 -5.27 20.53
CA GLU A 495 14.02 -5.36 19.07
C GLU A 495 12.70 -5.13 18.34
N ALA A 496 11.57 -5.55 18.92
CA ALA A 496 10.25 -5.22 18.40
C ALA A 496 10.01 -3.70 18.38
N ILE A 497 10.33 -3.00 19.48
CA ILE A 497 10.17 -1.54 19.58
C ILE A 497 11.02 -0.83 18.53
N GLU A 498 12.27 -1.25 18.38
CA GLU A 498 13.22 -0.68 17.43
C GLU A 498 12.79 -0.93 15.98
N SER A 499 12.51 -2.18 15.63
CA SER A 499 12.12 -2.58 14.27
C SER A 499 10.86 -1.86 13.81
N LEU A 500 9.82 -1.83 14.65
CA LEU A 500 8.55 -1.16 14.34
C LEU A 500 8.69 0.37 14.33
N GLY A 501 9.54 0.93 15.20
CA GLY A 501 9.77 2.37 15.29
C GLY A 501 10.49 2.96 14.08
N ARG A 502 11.22 2.11 13.32
CA ARG A 502 11.94 2.51 12.10
C ARG A 502 11.12 2.34 10.81
N LEU A 503 9.87 1.88 10.89
CA LEU A 503 9.01 1.82 9.72
C LEU A 503 8.78 3.23 9.17
N THR A 504 8.91 3.38 7.85
CA THR A 504 8.70 4.65 7.12
C THR A 504 7.34 5.27 7.38
N PHE A 505 6.34 4.43 7.63
CA PHE A 505 5.01 4.83 8.06
C PHE A 505 4.61 3.99 9.27
N GLN A 506 4.13 4.65 10.33
CA GLN A 506 3.59 3.98 11.51
C GLN A 506 2.15 3.57 11.20
N THR A 507 1.87 2.27 11.24
CA THR A 507 0.50 1.75 11.16
C THR A 507 -0.13 1.72 12.55
N THR A 508 -1.45 1.49 12.63
CA THR A 508 -2.11 1.19 13.91
C THR A 508 -1.52 -0.06 14.57
N ARG A 509 -1.29 -1.12 13.80
CA ARG A 509 -0.76 -2.39 14.29
C ARG A 509 0.66 -2.24 14.86
N SER A 510 1.55 -1.55 14.15
CA SER A 510 2.89 -1.23 14.65
C SER A 510 2.86 -0.44 15.96
N ARG A 511 2.01 0.60 16.09
CA ARG A 511 1.87 1.37 17.33
C ARG A 511 1.41 0.50 18.50
N LEU A 512 0.42 -0.37 18.27
CA LEU A 512 -0.12 -1.24 19.31
C LEU A 512 0.90 -2.30 19.75
N TYR A 513 1.59 -2.96 18.81
CA TYR A 513 2.66 -3.90 19.17
C TYR A 513 3.81 -3.23 19.91
N ARG A 514 4.21 -2.01 19.51
CA ARG A 514 5.21 -1.21 20.26
C ARG A 514 4.72 -0.84 21.65
N ALA A 515 3.46 -0.43 21.79
CA ALA A 515 2.88 -0.11 23.09
C ALA A 515 2.88 -1.32 24.02
N ALA A 516 2.45 -2.49 23.54
CA ALA A 516 2.48 -3.73 24.32
C ALA A 516 3.91 -4.12 24.73
N ALA A 517 4.88 -4.01 23.82
CA ALA A 517 6.29 -4.26 24.11
C ALA A 517 6.87 -3.27 25.15
N LEU A 518 6.47 -1.99 25.10
CA LEU A 518 6.88 -0.98 26.09
C LEU A 518 6.33 -1.29 27.48
N VAL A 519 5.06 -1.70 27.59
CA VAL A 519 4.48 -2.14 28.87
C VAL A 519 5.25 -3.34 29.43
N ALA A 520 5.55 -4.34 28.59
CA ALA A 520 6.33 -5.50 29.01
C ALA A 520 7.75 -5.16 29.51
N LEU A 521 8.29 -3.99 29.12
CA LEU A 521 9.56 -3.44 29.60
C LEU A 521 9.40 -2.38 30.71
N ASN A 522 8.23 -2.28 31.33
CA ASN A 522 7.91 -1.31 32.39
C ASN A 522 8.00 0.16 31.94
N ARG A 523 7.68 0.46 30.68
CA ARG A 523 7.69 1.81 30.08
C ARG A 523 6.28 2.27 29.72
N ALA A 524 5.34 2.16 30.67
CA ALA A 524 3.91 2.39 30.44
C ALA A 524 3.58 3.82 29.94
N ASP A 525 4.29 4.85 30.44
CA ASP A 525 4.04 6.24 30.04
C ASP A 525 4.25 6.48 28.52
N GLU A 526 5.27 5.83 27.95
CA GLU A 526 5.53 5.88 26.51
C GLU A 526 4.50 5.06 25.74
N ALA A 527 4.07 3.92 26.28
CA ALA A 527 3.04 3.07 25.69
C ALA A 527 1.70 3.81 25.55
N SER A 528 1.27 4.53 26.59
CA SER A 528 0.01 5.27 26.58
C SER A 528 -0.02 6.38 25.55
N ARG A 529 1.14 6.98 25.20
CA ARG A 529 1.22 7.94 24.09
C ARG A 529 0.89 7.27 22.76
N LEU A 530 1.51 6.12 22.46
CA LEU A 530 1.28 5.37 21.23
C LEU A 530 -0.16 4.87 21.12
N VAL A 531 -0.77 4.44 22.22
CA VAL A 531 -2.19 4.04 22.25
C VAL A 531 -3.10 5.21 21.93
N ARG A 532 -2.88 6.39 22.53
CA ARG A 532 -3.67 7.59 22.23
C ARG A 532 -3.59 7.97 20.75
N GLU A 533 -2.40 7.90 20.16
CA GLU A 533 -2.22 8.11 18.72
C GLU A 533 -2.93 7.05 17.87
N ALA A 534 -2.90 5.78 18.28
CA ALA A 534 -3.56 4.69 17.56
C ALA A 534 -5.10 4.81 17.58
N VAL A 535 -5.67 5.22 18.72
CA VAL A 535 -7.12 5.41 18.93
C VAL A 535 -7.65 6.67 18.25
N GLY A 536 -6.81 7.69 18.01
CA GLY A 536 -7.21 8.96 17.40
C GLY A 536 -8.00 8.77 16.09
N GLY A 537 -9.29 9.10 16.11
CA GLY A 537 -10.22 8.95 14.98
C GLY A 537 -10.76 7.53 14.74
N LYS A 538 -10.55 6.59 15.67
CA LYS A 538 -11.00 5.19 15.59
C LYS A 538 -11.78 4.79 16.85
N PRO A 539 -13.05 5.20 17.00
CA PRO A 539 -13.83 4.94 18.21
C PRO A 539 -14.05 3.44 18.49
N ASP A 540 -14.02 2.60 17.46
CA ASP A 540 -14.25 1.15 17.57
C ASP A 540 -12.96 0.36 17.83
N LEU A 541 -11.80 1.03 17.97
CA LEU A 541 -10.54 0.36 18.24
C LEU A 541 -10.43 -0.04 19.72
N THR A 542 -10.67 -1.32 19.99
CA THR A 542 -10.48 -1.92 21.32
C THR A 542 -9.42 -3.01 21.32
N ALA A 543 -8.97 -3.41 22.50
CA ALA A 543 -8.03 -4.52 22.70
C ALA A 543 -8.63 -5.81 22.14
N SER A 544 -9.89 -6.12 22.46
CA SER A 544 -10.58 -7.28 21.90
C SER A 544 -10.70 -7.21 20.37
N ALA A 545 -11.05 -6.05 19.81
CA ALA A 545 -11.19 -5.89 18.36
C ALA A 545 -9.85 -6.12 17.66
N PHE A 546 -8.76 -5.60 18.22
CA PHE A 546 -7.40 -5.79 17.71
C PHE A 546 -6.95 -7.25 17.82
N THR A 547 -7.01 -7.85 19.02
CA THR A 547 -6.52 -9.22 19.23
C THR A 547 -7.35 -10.28 18.52
N SER A 548 -8.60 -10.00 18.16
CA SER A 548 -9.43 -10.90 17.35
C SER A 548 -8.88 -11.15 15.93
N ARG A 549 -7.95 -10.30 15.47
CA ARG A 549 -7.29 -10.37 14.16
C ARG A 549 -5.83 -10.85 14.27
N GLU A 550 -5.36 -11.16 15.46
CA GLU A 550 -4.01 -11.69 15.71
C GLU A 550 -4.14 -13.19 16.02
N TYR A 551 -4.08 -14.00 14.96
CA TYR A 551 -4.43 -15.42 14.95
C TYR A 551 -3.35 -16.33 15.57
N TYR A 552 -2.84 -16.04 16.76
CA TYR A 552 -1.81 -16.88 17.37
C TYR A 552 -2.33 -18.31 17.66
N ARG A 553 -1.51 -19.33 17.30
CA ARG A 553 -1.74 -20.74 17.63
C ARG A 553 -1.82 -20.96 19.13
N ASP A 554 -1.01 -20.22 19.89
CA ASP A 554 -1.08 -20.17 21.33
C ASP A 554 -2.01 -19.03 21.78
N PRO A 555 -3.21 -19.33 22.32
CA PRO A 555 -4.16 -18.32 22.77
C PRO A 555 -3.64 -17.45 23.93
N GLU A 556 -2.64 -17.92 24.69
CA GLU A 556 -2.03 -17.13 25.76
C GLU A 556 -1.34 -15.89 25.21
N LYS A 557 -0.73 -15.97 24.01
CA LYS A 557 -0.11 -14.81 23.35
C LYS A 557 -1.13 -13.70 23.04
N SER A 558 -2.29 -14.04 22.47
CA SER A 558 -3.34 -13.06 22.19
C SER A 558 -3.94 -12.50 23.48
N THR A 559 -4.08 -13.33 24.51
CA THR A 559 -4.59 -12.91 25.83
C THR A 559 -3.63 -11.93 26.50
N GLU A 560 -2.33 -12.22 26.48
CA GLU A 560 -1.29 -11.38 27.05
C GLU A 560 -1.15 -10.06 26.29
N LEU A 561 -1.17 -10.10 24.95
CA LEU A 561 -1.20 -8.91 24.11
C LEU A 561 -2.38 -8.00 24.47
N GLY A 562 -3.59 -8.55 24.61
CA GLY A 562 -4.76 -7.79 25.03
C GLY A 562 -4.67 -7.24 26.45
N ARG A 563 -4.03 -7.96 27.39
CA ARG A 563 -3.75 -7.46 28.74
C ARG A 563 -2.79 -6.26 28.72
N LEU A 564 -1.66 -6.40 28.03
CA LEU A 564 -0.65 -5.33 27.92
C LEU A 564 -1.20 -4.08 27.23
N LEU A 565 -2.03 -4.24 26.20
CA LEU A 565 -2.67 -3.11 25.54
C LEU A 565 -3.67 -2.37 26.43
N ARG A 566 -4.44 -3.10 27.25
CA ARG A 566 -5.34 -2.47 28.25
C ARG A 566 -4.55 -1.73 29.32
N GLU A 567 -3.42 -2.28 29.75
CA GLU A 567 -2.50 -1.61 30.67
C GLU A 567 -1.88 -0.34 30.06
N ALA A 568 -1.61 -0.34 28.75
CA ALA A 568 -1.22 0.86 28.01
C ALA A 568 -2.36 1.89 27.83
N GLY A 569 -3.60 1.55 28.19
CA GLY A 569 -4.78 2.42 28.12
C GLY A 569 -5.66 2.22 26.90
N LEU A 570 -5.53 1.10 26.16
CA LEU A 570 -6.43 0.77 25.07
C LEU A 570 -7.77 0.30 25.64
N PRO A 571 -8.93 0.79 25.13
CA PRO A 571 -10.24 0.32 25.58
C PRO A 571 -10.37 -1.22 25.48
N PRO A 572 -11.06 -1.89 26.41
CA PRO A 572 -11.12 -3.35 26.47
C PRO A 572 -11.82 -4.00 25.28
#